data_AF-A0A7U9RQ44-F1
#
_entry.id   AF-A0A7U9RQ44-F1
#
_cell.length_a   1.000
_cell.length_b   1.000
_cell.length_c   1.000
_cell.angle_alpha   90.00
_cell.angle_beta   90.00
_cell.angle_gamma   90.00
#
_symmetry.space_group_name_H-M   'P 1'
#
loop_
_entity.id
_entity.type
_entity.pdbx_description
1 polymer ?
#
loop_
_entity_poly.entity_id
_entity_poly.type
_entity_poly.pdbx_seq_one_letter_code
_entity_poly.pdbx_strand_id
1 'polypeptide(L)'
;MEKLVDFECYPVKKALKILLQDKSTKKNIIWATDPPDLVGMEYSDKSQITISQITSLPDVIQPRISKFSEEQQERTKKKGEVFTPAWVCNLMNNLCDEEWFGKKDVFNQQEDRMWITNKGKIVFPETKNWMQYVDSRRLEITCGEAPYLVSRYDASTGDYIKLHNRIGILDRKMRVVNENTEDKDEWCNWTTRAFQSVYGYEYQGDNLLLARANLLLSFVEYYFERWKNEPEEKEILSIANIIAWNIWQMDGLKDTVPFGKPYEEFRQITMFDLCKEQEQEEEQEAVPCKIYDWRAGKSILFISLKKEGQ
;
A
#
# COMPACT_ATOMS: atom_id res chain seq x y z
N MET A 1 10.13 -10.29 20.24
CA MET A 1 10.33 -9.15 19.34
C MET A 1 8.97 -8.53 19.08
N GLU A 2 8.88 -7.21 19.11
CA GLU A 2 7.66 -6.50 18.74
C GLU A 2 7.45 -6.66 17.23
N LYS A 3 6.22 -6.97 16.79
CA LYS A 3 5.92 -7.18 15.37
C LYS A 3 5.92 -5.83 14.65
N LEU A 4 6.68 -5.73 13.56
CA LEU A 4 6.68 -4.54 12.68
C LEU A 4 5.27 -4.23 12.14
N VAL A 5 4.53 -5.27 11.79
CA VAL A 5 3.12 -5.23 11.43
C VAL A 5 2.38 -6.34 12.18
N ASP A 6 1.38 -5.97 12.98
CA ASP A 6 0.53 -6.91 13.70
C ASP A 6 -0.90 -6.87 13.12
N PHE A 7 -1.32 -7.97 12.49
CA PHE A 7 -2.66 -8.08 11.91
C PHE A 7 -3.76 -8.33 12.94
N GLU A 8 -3.42 -8.73 14.18
CA GLU A 8 -4.38 -8.93 15.27
C GLU A 8 -4.65 -7.65 16.07
N CYS A 9 -3.85 -6.60 15.87
CA CYS A 9 -4.08 -5.33 16.55
C CYS A 9 -5.42 -4.71 16.10
N TYR A 10 -6.09 -4.03 17.04
CA TYR A 10 -7.47 -3.55 16.87
C TYR A 10 -7.77 -2.89 15.51
N PRO A 11 -7.02 -1.85 15.05
CA PRO A 11 -7.37 -1.16 13.81
C PRO A 11 -7.23 -2.07 12.57
N VAL A 12 -6.19 -2.89 12.51
CA VAL A 12 -5.93 -3.78 11.37
C VAL A 12 -6.94 -4.91 11.34
N LYS A 13 -7.17 -5.57 12.48
CA LYS A 13 -8.16 -6.65 12.61
C LYS A 13 -9.55 -6.21 12.16
N LYS A 14 -9.95 -4.99 12.53
CA LYS A 14 -11.23 -4.40 12.13
C LYS A 14 -11.32 -4.12 10.63
N ALA A 15 -10.24 -3.62 10.04
CA ALA A 15 -10.19 -3.26 8.63
C ALA A 15 -9.83 -4.44 7.69
N LEU A 16 -9.37 -5.58 8.22
CA LEU A 16 -8.71 -6.63 7.44
C LEU A 16 -9.52 -7.12 6.25
N LYS A 17 -10.85 -7.27 6.42
CA LYS A 17 -11.75 -7.65 5.32
C LYS A 17 -11.73 -6.65 4.16
N ILE A 18 -11.61 -5.35 4.46
CA ILE A 18 -11.50 -4.29 3.45
C ILE A 18 -10.10 -4.28 2.84
N LEU A 19 -9.06 -4.42 3.67
CA LEU A 19 -7.66 -4.42 3.22
C LEU A 19 -7.31 -5.64 2.37
N LEU A 20 -8.07 -6.74 2.44
CA LEU A 20 -7.92 -7.87 1.54
C LEU A 20 -8.66 -7.70 0.21
N GLN A 21 -9.57 -6.73 0.10
CA GLN A 21 -10.42 -6.62 -1.09
C GLN A 21 -9.63 -6.14 -2.32
N ASP A 22 -9.79 -6.83 -3.42
CA ASP A 22 -9.44 -6.35 -4.76
C ASP A 22 -10.67 -5.69 -5.39
N LYS A 23 -10.55 -4.41 -5.76
CA LYS A 23 -11.68 -3.62 -6.28
C LYS A 23 -12.02 -3.95 -7.74
N SER A 24 -11.09 -4.55 -8.48
CA SER A 24 -11.26 -4.92 -9.89
C SER A 24 -12.12 -6.17 -10.02
N THR A 25 -11.81 -7.20 -9.23
CA THR A 25 -12.46 -8.52 -9.21
C THR A 25 -13.61 -8.62 -8.21
N LYS A 26 -13.65 -7.71 -7.23
CA LYS A 26 -14.55 -7.73 -6.06
C LYS A 26 -14.34 -8.93 -5.12
N LYS A 27 -13.24 -9.66 -5.30
CA LYS A 27 -12.79 -10.77 -4.46
C LYS A 27 -11.66 -10.31 -3.54
N ASN A 28 -11.03 -11.23 -2.81
CA ASN A 28 -9.77 -10.89 -2.13
C ASN A 28 -8.61 -10.87 -3.14
N ILE A 29 -7.55 -10.15 -2.78
CA ILE A 29 -6.24 -10.25 -3.42
C ILE A 29 -5.72 -11.68 -3.32
N ILE A 30 -4.92 -12.09 -4.29
CA ILE A 30 -4.32 -13.44 -4.34
C ILE A 30 -2.87 -13.39 -3.89
N TRP A 31 -2.28 -14.53 -3.53
CA TRP A 31 -0.86 -14.57 -3.14
C TRP A 31 0.05 -14.08 -4.27
N ALA A 32 -0.22 -14.48 -5.52
CA ALA A 32 0.58 -14.22 -6.72
C ALA A 32 2.04 -14.70 -6.65
N THR A 33 2.37 -15.45 -5.60
CA THR A 33 3.61 -16.19 -5.41
C THR A 33 3.28 -17.37 -4.53
N ASP A 34 3.93 -18.51 -4.74
CA ASP A 34 3.78 -19.64 -3.83
C ASP A 34 4.40 -19.23 -2.47
N PRO A 35 3.62 -19.28 -1.38
CA PRO A 35 4.16 -19.03 -0.05
C PRO A 35 5.11 -20.18 0.30
N PRO A 36 6.38 -19.90 0.62
CA PRO A 36 7.31 -20.96 1.01
C PRO A 36 6.80 -21.63 2.29
N ASP A 37 7.04 -22.93 2.39
CA ASP A 37 6.71 -23.79 3.54
C ASP A 37 5.21 -23.98 3.82
N LEU A 38 4.31 -23.41 3.02
CA LEU A 38 2.87 -23.70 3.09
C LEU A 38 2.51 -24.74 2.03
N VAL A 39 1.98 -25.88 2.48
CA VAL A 39 1.60 -27.00 1.61
C VAL A 39 0.09 -27.19 1.67
N GLY A 40 -0.59 -27.06 0.53
CA GLY A 40 -2.03 -27.27 0.39
C GLY A 40 -2.62 -26.48 -0.77
N MET A 41 -3.73 -26.93 -1.36
CA MET A 41 -4.38 -26.23 -2.49
C MET A 41 -4.81 -24.79 -2.14
N GLU A 42 -5.03 -24.52 -0.85
CA GLU A 42 -5.40 -23.21 -0.32
C GLU A 42 -4.25 -22.18 -0.36
N TYR A 43 -2.99 -22.62 -0.51
CA TYR A 43 -1.79 -21.77 -0.57
C TYR A 43 -1.07 -21.86 -1.92
N SER A 44 -1.76 -21.52 -3.01
CA SER A 44 -1.15 -21.38 -4.34
C SER A 44 -1.02 -19.90 -4.74
N ASP A 45 -0.15 -19.62 -5.70
CA ASP A 45 -0.05 -18.31 -6.36
C ASP A 45 -1.40 -17.74 -6.86
N LYS A 46 -2.35 -18.60 -7.23
CA LYS A 46 -3.70 -18.23 -7.70
C LYS A 46 -4.75 -18.18 -6.57
N SER A 47 -4.42 -18.64 -5.37
CA SER A 47 -5.35 -18.68 -4.24
C SER A 47 -5.54 -17.30 -3.63
N GLN A 48 -6.77 -17.01 -3.21
CA GLN A 48 -7.10 -15.80 -2.47
C GLN A 48 -6.47 -15.83 -1.07
N ILE A 49 -5.98 -14.68 -0.61
CA ILE A 49 -5.57 -14.51 0.77
C ILE A 49 -6.83 -14.36 1.63
N THR A 50 -7.00 -15.23 2.61
CA THR A 50 -8.18 -15.27 3.49
C THR A 50 -7.84 -14.83 4.91
N ILE A 51 -8.85 -14.31 5.63
CA ILE A 51 -8.69 -13.97 7.05
C ILE A 51 -8.29 -15.21 7.86
N SER A 52 -8.87 -16.37 7.56
CA SER A 52 -8.53 -17.62 8.24
C SER A 52 -7.05 -17.93 8.15
N GLN A 53 -6.43 -17.83 6.97
CA GLN A 53 -4.99 -18.05 6.77
C GLN A 53 -4.14 -17.11 7.63
N ILE A 54 -4.51 -15.83 7.71
CA ILE A 54 -3.78 -14.83 8.51
C ILE A 54 -3.91 -15.10 10.00
N THR A 55 -5.12 -15.46 10.45
CA THR A 55 -5.41 -15.70 11.88
C THR A 55 -4.88 -17.06 12.39
N SER A 56 -4.86 -18.09 11.53
CA SER A 56 -4.39 -19.44 11.90
C SER A 56 -2.87 -19.53 11.90
N LEU A 57 -2.21 -18.73 11.07
CA LEU A 57 -0.76 -18.65 10.93
C LEU A 57 -0.34 -17.18 11.08
N PRO A 58 -0.15 -16.68 12.32
CA PRO A 58 0.15 -15.27 12.60
C PRO A 58 1.44 -14.74 11.95
N ASP A 59 2.24 -15.64 11.39
CA ASP A 59 3.56 -15.42 10.81
C ASP A 59 3.59 -15.71 9.31
N VAL A 60 2.42 -15.92 8.69
CA VAL A 60 2.29 -16.24 7.25
C VAL A 60 2.60 -15.03 6.36
N ILE A 61 2.31 -13.83 6.84
CA ILE A 61 2.61 -12.56 6.17
C ILE A 61 3.37 -11.72 7.16
N GLN A 62 4.64 -11.49 6.85
CA GLN A 62 5.57 -10.71 7.68
C GLN A 62 6.38 -9.80 6.78
N PRO A 63 6.78 -8.62 7.30
CA PRO A 63 7.79 -7.81 6.63
C PRO A 63 8.99 -8.64 6.26
N ARG A 64 9.51 -8.38 5.07
CA ARG A 64 10.49 -9.27 4.47
C ARG A 64 11.75 -9.43 5.31
N ILE A 65 12.16 -8.39 6.03
CA ILE A 65 13.30 -8.43 6.96
C ILE A 65 13.13 -9.46 8.09
N SER A 66 11.89 -9.85 8.41
CA SER A 66 11.56 -10.86 9.41
C SER A 66 11.57 -12.29 8.86
N LYS A 67 11.63 -12.47 7.53
CA LYS A 67 11.68 -13.78 6.86
C LYS A 67 13.08 -14.39 6.91
N PHE A 68 13.17 -15.72 6.79
CA PHE A 68 14.46 -16.42 6.76
C PHE A 68 15.32 -16.02 5.55
N SER A 69 16.65 -16.02 5.74
CA SER A 69 17.64 -15.57 4.72
C SER A 69 17.54 -16.34 3.39
N GLU A 70 17.18 -17.63 3.43
CA GLU A 70 17.03 -18.45 2.21
C GLU A 70 15.81 -18.03 1.38
N GLU A 71 14.66 -17.77 2.02
CA GLU A 71 13.46 -17.24 1.34
C GLU A 71 13.75 -15.87 0.72
N GLN A 72 14.49 -15.00 1.44
CA GLN A 72 14.88 -13.70 0.92
C GLN A 72 15.72 -13.83 -0.35
N GLN A 73 16.72 -14.72 -0.37
CA GLN A 73 17.60 -14.91 -1.53
C GLN A 73 16.86 -15.47 -2.74
N GLU A 74 15.97 -16.45 -2.54
CA GLU A 74 15.16 -17.03 -3.61
C GLU A 74 14.28 -15.98 -4.29
N ARG A 75 13.59 -15.15 -3.50
CA ARG A 75 12.70 -14.10 -4.01
C ARG A 75 13.45 -12.99 -4.75
N THR A 76 14.62 -12.54 -4.25
CA THR A 76 15.45 -11.57 -5.01
C THR A 76 15.87 -12.17 -6.35
N LYS A 77 16.30 -13.44 -6.39
CA LYS A 77 16.79 -14.07 -7.61
C LYS A 77 15.68 -14.39 -8.62
N LYS A 78 14.52 -14.87 -8.16
CA LYS A 78 13.41 -15.34 -9.03
C LYS A 78 12.41 -14.25 -9.36
N LYS A 79 12.22 -13.27 -8.47
CA LYS A 79 11.13 -12.27 -8.55
C LYS A 79 11.63 -10.82 -8.60
N GLY A 80 12.94 -10.60 -8.50
CA GLY A 80 13.51 -9.25 -8.57
C GLY A 80 13.13 -8.35 -7.40
N GLU A 81 12.71 -8.92 -6.27
CA GLU A 81 12.38 -8.14 -5.08
C GLU A 81 13.66 -7.49 -4.51
N VAL A 82 13.72 -6.15 -4.50
CA VAL A 82 14.85 -5.34 -4.00
C VAL A 82 14.42 -4.50 -2.81
N PHE A 83 15.26 -4.45 -1.77
CA PHE A 83 15.05 -3.53 -0.65
C PHE A 83 15.51 -2.13 -1.04
N THR A 84 14.64 -1.15 -0.84
CA THR A 84 15.04 0.25 -0.89
C THR A 84 15.28 0.72 0.55
N PRO A 85 16.54 0.96 0.98
CA PRO A 85 16.83 1.52 2.30
C PRO A 85 16.15 2.87 2.49
N ALA A 86 15.80 3.24 3.73
CA ALA A 86 15.04 4.46 3.99
C ALA A 86 15.77 5.73 3.51
N TRP A 87 17.10 5.74 3.53
CA TRP A 87 17.90 6.86 3.03
C TRP A 87 17.78 7.05 1.52
N VAL A 88 17.60 5.97 0.74
CA VAL A 88 17.34 6.04 -0.71
C VAL A 88 15.94 6.57 -0.96
N CYS A 89 14.94 6.05 -0.21
CA CYS A 89 13.57 6.57 -0.26
C CYS A 89 13.54 8.08 0.04
N ASN A 90 14.28 8.50 1.07
CA ASN A 90 14.35 9.90 1.45
C ASN A 90 14.97 10.77 0.36
N LEU A 91 16.08 10.31 -0.25
CA LEU A 91 16.72 11.00 -1.36
C LEU A 91 15.76 11.24 -2.53
N MET A 92 15.03 10.21 -2.95
CA MET A 92 14.09 10.31 -4.07
C MET A 92 12.85 11.15 -3.74
N ASN A 93 12.32 11.03 -2.53
CA ASN A 93 11.21 11.87 -2.08
C ASN A 93 11.65 13.35 -1.96
N ASN A 94 12.89 13.62 -1.56
CA ASN A 94 13.45 14.98 -1.56
C ASN A 94 13.52 15.56 -2.98
N LEU A 95 13.93 14.78 -3.99
CA LEU A 95 13.90 15.24 -5.38
C LEU A 95 12.48 15.59 -5.85
N CYS A 96 11.49 14.76 -5.48
CA CYS A 96 10.08 15.01 -5.77
C CYS A 96 9.55 16.30 -5.14
N ASP A 97 10.03 16.64 -3.94
CA ASP A 97 9.66 17.87 -3.25
C ASP A 97 10.43 19.08 -3.75
N GLU A 98 11.70 18.91 -4.12
CA GLU A 98 12.51 19.95 -4.77
C GLU A 98 11.82 20.47 -6.03
N GLU A 99 11.33 19.57 -6.88
CA GLU A 99 10.57 19.91 -8.07
C GLU A 99 9.27 20.64 -7.72
N TRP A 100 8.54 20.18 -6.70
CA TRP A 100 7.26 20.76 -6.34
C TRP A 100 7.39 22.14 -5.68
N PHE A 101 8.32 22.30 -4.74
CA PHE A 101 8.54 23.52 -3.96
C PHE A 101 9.51 24.50 -4.64
N GLY A 102 10.30 24.06 -5.62
CA GLY A 102 11.33 24.89 -6.25
C GLY A 102 12.53 25.20 -5.33
N LYS A 103 12.71 24.45 -4.25
CA LYS A 103 13.82 24.60 -3.30
C LYS A 103 14.17 23.27 -2.63
N LYS A 104 15.43 23.14 -2.21
CA LYS A 104 15.95 21.97 -1.49
C LYS A 104 15.54 21.93 -0.03
N ASP A 105 15.75 20.75 0.56
CA ASP A 105 15.70 20.50 1.99
C ASP A 105 14.42 21.04 2.63
N VAL A 106 13.26 20.70 2.06
CA VAL A 106 11.96 21.18 2.57
C VAL A 106 11.61 20.48 3.88
N PHE A 107 11.59 19.15 3.87
CA PHE A 107 11.18 18.34 5.03
C PHE A 107 12.36 17.93 5.91
N ASN A 108 13.51 17.69 5.30
CA ASN A 108 14.75 17.29 5.96
C ASN A 108 15.93 17.60 5.03
N GLN A 109 17.13 17.59 5.60
CA GLN A 109 18.38 17.62 4.87
C GLN A 109 19.00 16.22 4.85
N GLN A 110 19.37 15.73 3.67
CA GLN A 110 20.06 14.44 3.51
C GLN A 110 21.55 14.60 3.87
N GLU A 111 22.08 13.67 4.67
CA GLU A 111 23.50 13.55 5.01
C GLU A 111 23.97 12.11 4.80
N ASP A 112 24.55 11.82 3.63
CA ASP A 112 24.96 10.46 3.21
C ASP A 112 23.81 9.43 3.35
N ARG A 113 23.87 8.53 4.34
CA ARG A 113 22.84 7.51 4.64
C ARG A 113 21.90 7.89 5.78
N MET A 114 21.96 9.15 6.23
CA MET A 114 21.15 9.70 7.31
C MET A 114 20.42 10.96 6.84
N TRP A 115 19.50 11.46 7.65
CA TRP A 115 18.85 12.75 7.41
C TRP A 115 18.55 13.48 8.70
N ILE A 116 18.54 14.82 8.62
CA ILE A 116 18.18 15.71 9.71
C ILE A 116 16.82 16.33 9.39
N THR A 117 15.81 15.98 10.17
CA THR A 117 14.45 16.51 10.01
C THR A 117 14.39 18.01 10.33
N ASN A 118 13.83 18.79 9.41
CA ASN A 118 13.53 20.20 9.67
C ASN A 118 12.35 20.31 10.62
N LYS A 119 12.51 21.00 11.75
CA LYS A 119 11.45 21.15 12.77
C LYS A 119 10.53 22.36 12.55
N GLY A 120 10.96 23.32 11.73
CA GLY A 120 10.18 24.51 11.42
C GLY A 120 8.94 24.19 10.57
N LYS A 121 7.95 25.08 10.61
CA LYS A 121 6.77 25.00 9.74
C LYS A 121 7.18 25.06 8.27
N ILE A 122 6.57 24.23 7.43
CA ILE A 122 6.84 24.18 6.00
C ILE A 122 6.36 25.47 5.33
N VAL A 123 7.27 26.12 4.60
CA VAL A 123 7.01 27.36 3.84
C VAL A 123 6.76 27.03 2.38
N PHE A 124 5.58 27.41 1.88
CA PHE A 124 5.13 27.19 0.51
C PHE A 124 5.53 28.34 -0.43
N PRO A 125 5.75 28.08 -1.73
CA PRO A 125 6.00 29.13 -2.72
C PRO A 125 4.79 30.04 -2.90
N GLU A 126 4.98 31.31 -3.29
CA GLU A 126 3.86 32.26 -3.44
C GLU A 126 2.78 31.81 -4.45
N THR A 127 3.17 31.02 -5.45
CA THR A 127 2.27 30.53 -6.51
C THR A 127 1.51 29.25 -6.12
N LYS A 128 1.82 28.62 -4.98
CA LYS A 128 1.25 27.34 -4.57
C LYS A 128 0.87 27.37 -3.09
N ASN A 129 -0.07 26.53 -2.68
CA ASN A 129 -0.48 26.41 -1.28
C ASN A 129 -0.40 24.97 -0.77
N TRP A 130 -0.54 24.81 0.55
CA TRP A 130 -0.40 23.52 1.20
C TRP A 130 -1.46 22.50 0.78
N MET A 131 -2.67 22.96 0.45
CA MET A 131 -3.77 22.12 -0.02
C MET A 131 -3.44 21.48 -1.36
N GLN A 132 -2.85 22.25 -2.27
CA GLN A 132 -2.34 21.74 -3.56
C GLN A 132 -1.22 20.71 -3.38
N TYR A 133 -0.38 20.84 -2.34
CA TYR A 133 0.62 19.82 -2.02
C TYR A 133 -0.03 18.54 -1.52
N VAL A 134 -0.99 18.64 -0.59
CA VAL A 134 -1.75 17.49 -0.08
C VAL A 134 -2.50 16.79 -1.23
N ASP A 135 -3.04 17.53 -2.18
CA ASP A 135 -3.75 16.99 -3.34
C ASP A 135 -2.86 16.48 -4.48
N SER A 136 -1.56 16.79 -4.47
CA SER A 136 -0.65 16.34 -5.51
C SER A 136 -0.64 14.81 -5.59
N ARG A 137 -1.04 14.26 -6.74
CA ARG A 137 -1.16 12.82 -6.93
C ARG A 137 0.22 12.20 -7.06
N ARG A 138 0.48 11.11 -6.32
CA ARG A 138 1.75 10.38 -6.34
C ARG A 138 1.46 8.89 -6.46
N LEU A 139 2.19 8.20 -7.33
CA LEU A 139 2.05 6.78 -7.58
C LEU A 139 3.39 6.08 -7.33
N GLU A 140 3.42 5.16 -6.38
CA GLU A 140 4.54 4.23 -6.19
C GLU A 140 4.29 2.96 -7.00
N ILE A 141 5.06 2.77 -8.07
CA ILE A 141 4.97 1.55 -8.91
C ILE A 141 5.71 0.40 -8.24
N THR A 142 5.20 -0.83 -8.35
CA THR A 142 5.80 -2.03 -7.74
C THR A 142 6.19 -1.78 -6.28
N CYS A 143 5.21 -1.36 -5.48
CA CYS A 143 5.47 -0.68 -4.22
C CYS A 143 5.98 -1.59 -3.10
N GLY A 144 5.95 -2.91 -3.25
CA GLY A 144 6.29 -3.82 -2.15
C GLY A 144 5.48 -3.49 -0.89
N GLU A 145 6.17 -3.14 0.20
CA GLU A 145 5.59 -2.72 1.49
C GLU A 145 5.29 -1.20 1.59
N ALA A 146 5.36 -0.50 0.46
CA ALA A 146 5.17 0.95 0.24
C ALA A 146 6.14 1.90 0.99
N PRO A 147 7.47 1.65 0.96
CA PRO A 147 8.45 2.45 1.69
C PRO A 147 8.60 3.89 1.17
N TYR A 148 8.17 4.20 -0.07
CA TYR A 148 8.16 5.60 -0.54
C TYR A 148 6.90 6.34 -0.10
N LEU A 149 5.76 5.66 0.10
CA LEU A 149 4.54 6.28 0.61
C LEU A 149 4.56 6.47 2.14
N VAL A 150 4.91 5.44 2.89
CA VAL A 150 4.96 5.45 4.37
C VAL A 150 6.20 4.75 4.89
N SER A 151 6.83 5.34 5.90
CA SER A 151 8.14 4.91 6.38
C SER A 151 8.10 4.59 7.88
N ARG A 152 7.31 3.57 8.25
CA ARG A 152 7.19 3.14 9.66
C ARG A 152 8.49 2.54 10.19
N TYR A 153 9.24 1.88 9.33
CA TYR A 153 10.55 1.28 9.59
C TYR A 153 11.42 1.34 8.33
N ASP A 154 12.73 1.17 8.48
CA ASP A 154 13.63 0.96 7.35
C ASP A 154 13.45 -0.47 6.82
N ALA A 155 13.07 -0.62 5.55
CA ALA A 155 12.83 -1.92 4.94
C ALA A 155 14.08 -2.83 4.89
N SER A 156 15.29 -2.24 4.96
CA SER A 156 16.57 -2.96 4.91
C SER A 156 17.11 -3.39 6.28
N THR A 157 16.71 -2.73 7.36
CA THR A 157 17.19 -3.06 8.72
C THR A 157 16.08 -3.51 9.68
N GLY A 158 14.82 -3.15 9.39
CA GLY A 158 13.69 -3.32 10.30
C GLY A 158 13.65 -2.28 11.42
N ASP A 159 14.56 -1.30 11.44
CA ASP A 159 14.58 -0.29 12.50
C ASP A 159 13.39 0.65 12.38
N TYR A 160 12.66 0.83 13.48
CA TYR A 160 11.53 1.76 13.53
C TYR A 160 11.99 3.21 13.33
N ILE A 161 11.24 3.93 12.49
CA ILE A 161 11.44 5.35 12.26
C ILE A 161 10.39 6.12 13.06
N LYS A 162 10.87 6.96 14.00
CA LYS A 162 10.01 7.83 14.81
C LYS A 162 9.13 8.69 13.91
N LEU A 163 7.87 8.88 14.30
CA LEU A 163 6.85 9.57 13.48
C LEU A 163 7.32 10.91 12.90
N HIS A 164 8.00 11.74 13.69
CA HIS A 164 8.50 13.04 13.23
C HIS A 164 9.70 12.97 12.28
N ASN A 165 10.38 11.82 12.18
CA ASN A 165 11.51 11.59 11.27
C ASN A 165 11.11 10.82 10.01
N ARG A 166 9.84 10.47 9.85
CA ARG A 166 9.37 9.72 8.69
C ARG A 166 9.48 10.53 7.40
N ILE A 167 9.78 9.83 6.32
CA ILE A 167 10.18 10.38 5.02
C ILE A 167 9.21 10.05 3.89
N GLY A 168 8.19 9.22 4.15
CA GLY A 168 7.23 8.79 3.16
C GLY A 168 6.43 9.97 2.61
N ILE A 169 5.99 9.89 1.36
CA ILE A 169 5.18 10.94 0.72
C ILE A 169 3.88 11.20 1.50
N LEU A 170 3.23 10.15 2.01
CA LEU A 170 2.05 10.30 2.86
C LEU A 170 2.45 10.90 4.21
N ASP A 171 3.55 10.47 4.82
CA ASP A 171 4.07 11.05 6.08
C ASP A 171 4.32 12.56 5.95
N ARG A 172 4.89 13.00 4.81
CA ARG A 172 5.11 14.42 4.48
C ARG A 172 3.79 15.17 4.32
N LYS A 173 2.80 14.60 3.62
CA LYS A 173 1.46 15.17 3.51
C LYS A 173 0.78 15.27 4.88
N MET A 174 0.88 14.24 5.72
CA MET A 174 0.32 14.23 7.08
C MET A 174 0.95 15.30 7.96
N ARG A 175 2.27 15.53 7.84
CA ARG A 175 2.94 16.67 8.48
C ARG A 175 2.37 18.01 8.00
N VAL A 176 2.20 18.18 6.69
CA VAL A 176 1.63 19.41 6.12
C VAL A 176 0.20 19.65 6.63
N VAL A 177 -0.64 18.62 6.66
CA VAL A 177 -1.98 18.70 7.27
C VAL A 177 -1.84 19.11 8.74
N ASN A 178 -0.93 18.47 9.48
CA ASN A 178 -0.75 18.74 10.89
C ASN A 178 -0.39 20.20 11.21
N GLU A 179 0.46 20.81 10.40
CA GLU A 179 0.93 22.18 10.60
C GLU A 179 -0.09 23.26 10.20
N ASN A 180 -1.17 22.89 9.50
CA ASN A 180 -2.07 23.84 8.85
C ASN A 180 -3.55 23.69 9.20
N THR A 181 -3.94 22.67 9.97
CA THR A 181 -5.30 22.55 10.53
C THR A 181 -5.26 22.75 12.03
N GLU A 182 -6.37 23.17 12.63
CA GLU A 182 -6.49 23.32 14.09
C GLU A 182 -7.44 22.28 14.66
N ASP A 183 -8.68 22.22 14.17
CA ASP A 183 -9.72 21.33 14.67
C ASP A 183 -9.69 19.93 14.05
N LYS A 184 -10.42 19.01 14.69
CA LYS A 184 -10.46 17.59 14.31
C LYS A 184 -11.14 17.37 12.97
N ASP A 185 -12.21 18.11 12.68
CA ASP A 185 -13.00 17.89 11.48
C ASP A 185 -12.23 18.33 10.23
N GLU A 186 -11.60 19.51 10.28
CA GLU A 186 -10.69 19.98 9.23
C GLU A 186 -9.51 19.02 9.05
N TRP A 187 -8.89 18.57 10.14
CA TRP A 187 -7.81 17.60 10.08
C TRP A 187 -8.23 16.27 9.45
N CYS A 188 -9.38 15.72 9.83
CA CYS A 188 -9.91 14.47 9.26
C CYS A 188 -10.23 14.64 7.77
N ASN A 189 -10.76 15.79 7.36
CA ASN A 189 -11.02 16.11 5.96
C ASN A 189 -9.73 16.13 5.13
N TRP A 190 -8.70 16.84 5.59
CA TRP A 190 -7.44 16.94 4.85
C TRP A 190 -6.57 15.69 4.94
N THR A 191 -6.67 14.93 6.03
CA THR A 191 -6.12 13.57 6.14
C THR A 191 -6.75 12.66 5.09
N THR A 192 -8.08 12.67 4.97
CA THR A 192 -8.79 11.93 3.92
C THR A 192 -8.27 12.31 2.53
N ARG A 193 -8.06 13.60 2.26
CA ARG A 193 -7.50 14.06 0.98
C ARG A 193 -6.07 13.60 0.75
N ALA A 194 -5.24 13.53 1.79
CA ALA A 194 -3.88 13.01 1.70
C ALA A 194 -3.87 11.52 1.30
N PHE A 195 -4.73 10.71 1.91
CA PHE A 195 -4.89 9.29 1.54
C PHE A 195 -5.42 9.12 0.12
N GLN A 196 -6.38 9.97 -0.30
CA GLN A 196 -6.93 9.96 -1.66
C GLN A 196 -5.92 10.33 -2.76
N SER A 197 -4.81 11.00 -2.41
CA SER A 197 -3.82 11.48 -3.39
C SER A 197 -2.60 10.58 -3.55
N VAL A 198 -2.41 9.59 -2.67
CA VAL A 198 -1.33 8.61 -2.78
C VAL A 198 -1.86 7.29 -3.34
N TYR A 199 -1.12 6.71 -4.27
CA TYR A 199 -1.46 5.49 -4.99
C TYR A 199 -0.25 4.56 -5.03
N GLY A 200 -0.50 3.27 -5.18
CA GLY A 200 0.56 2.29 -5.37
C GLY A 200 0.01 1.00 -5.96
N TYR A 201 0.85 0.24 -6.64
CA TYR A 201 0.47 -1.12 -7.03
C TYR A 201 1.59 -2.10 -6.79
N GLU A 202 1.22 -3.34 -6.51
CA GLU A 202 2.15 -4.43 -6.27
C GLU A 202 1.60 -5.71 -6.92
N TYR A 203 2.49 -6.58 -7.39
CA TYR A 203 2.13 -7.86 -7.96
C TYR A 203 1.80 -8.87 -6.84
N GLN A 204 2.65 -8.95 -5.82
CA GLN A 204 2.58 -9.96 -4.77
C GLN A 204 1.61 -9.56 -3.65
N GLY A 205 0.64 -10.43 -3.35
CA GLY A 205 -0.45 -10.09 -2.41
C GLY A 205 -0.01 -9.96 -0.96
N ASP A 206 1.01 -10.70 -0.55
CA ASP A 206 1.60 -10.59 0.80
C ASP A 206 2.23 -9.21 1.02
N ASN A 207 3.09 -8.78 0.08
CA ASN A 207 3.69 -7.45 0.09
C ASN A 207 2.64 -6.34 0.02
N LEU A 208 1.65 -6.49 -0.87
CA LEU A 208 0.55 -5.53 -1.00
C LEU A 208 -0.24 -5.38 0.31
N LEU A 209 -0.51 -6.48 1.01
CA LEU A 209 -1.23 -6.43 2.28
C LEU A 209 -0.42 -5.71 3.37
N LEU A 210 0.91 -5.91 3.40
CA LEU A 210 1.82 -5.19 4.29
C LEU A 210 1.82 -3.69 3.99
N ALA A 211 1.88 -3.29 2.71
CA ALA A 211 1.74 -1.89 2.31
C ALA A 211 0.43 -1.29 2.83
N ARG A 212 -0.70 -1.97 2.57
CA ARG A 212 -2.03 -1.53 3.03
C ARG A 212 -2.10 -1.38 4.55
N ALA A 213 -1.53 -2.33 5.30
CA ALA A 213 -1.46 -2.27 6.76
C ALA A 213 -0.56 -1.13 7.25
N ASN A 214 0.60 -0.91 6.63
CA ASN A 214 1.51 0.19 6.96
C ASN A 214 0.84 1.56 6.79
N LEU A 215 0.05 1.74 5.72
CA LEU A 215 -0.72 2.97 5.51
C LEU A 215 -1.78 3.17 6.62
N LEU A 216 -2.53 2.12 6.96
CA LEU A 216 -3.57 2.22 7.99
C LEU A 216 -2.98 2.47 9.38
N LEU A 217 -1.90 1.77 9.74
CA LEU A 217 -1.21 1.98 11.02
C LEU A 217 -0.61 3.38 11.10
N SER A 218 -0.10 3.92 9.99
CA SER A 218 0.37 5.31 9.95
C SER A 218 -0.76 6.31 10.21
N PHE A 219 -1.96 6.09 9.67
CA PHE A 219 -3.14 6.91 10.00
C PHE A 219 -3.41 6.91 11.50
N VAL A 220 -3.44 5.73 12.12
CA VAL A 220 -3.71 5.57 13.56
C VAL A 220 -2.64 6.26 14.40
N GLU A 221 -1.37 6.12 14.03
CA GLU A 221 -0.24 6.75 14.74
C GLU A 221 -0.29 8.27 14.65
N TYR A 222 -0.59 8.85 13.48
CA TYR A 222 -0.77 10.30 13.34
C TYR A 222 -1.99 10.82 14.10
N TYR A 223 -3.10 10.08 14.04
CA TYR A 223 -4.31 10.42 14.76
C TYR A 223 -4.05 10.42 16.28
N PHE A 224 -3.44 9.35 16.80
CA PHE A 224 -3.11 9.23 18.21
C PHE A 224 -2.11 10.30 18.64
N GLU A 225 -1.07 10.56 17.85
CA GLU A 225 -0.08 11.58 18.20
C GLU A 225 -0.73 12.97 18.35
N ARG A 226 -1.66 13.31 17.46
CA ARG A 226 -2.32 14.62 17.46
C ARG A 226 -3.40 14.75 18.52
N TRP A 227 -4.26 13.76 18.65
CA TRP A 227 -5.49 13.85 19.46
C TRP A 227 -5.39 13.13 20.80
N LYS A 228 -4.31 12.38 21.03
CA LYS A 228 -4.09 11.55 22.23
C LYS A 228 -5.27 10.61 22.51
N ASN A 229 -5.92 10.16 21.44
CA ASN A 229 -7.07 9.26 21.46
C ASN A 229 -7.01 8.34 20.23
N GLU A 230 -7.75 7.23 20.24
CA GLU A 230 -7.88 6.34 19.09
C GLU A 230 -8.94 6.85 18.10
N PRO A 231 -8.78 6.56 16.79
CA PRO A 231 -9.82 6.82 15.80
C PRO A 231 -11.03 5.90 16.01
N GLU A 232 -12.21 6.40 15.71
CA GLU A 232 -13.43 5.60 15.73
C GLU A 232 -13.41 4.53 14.63
N GLU A 233 -14.14 3.43 14.85
CA GLU A 233 -14.24 2.34 13.86
C GLU A 233 -14.66 2.85 12.47
N LYS A 234 -15.59 3.83 12.41
CA LYS A 234 -16.03 4.44 11.15
C LYS A 234 -14.89 5.15 10.41
N GLU A 235 -13.97 5.79 11.13
CA GLU A 235 -12.83 6.52 10.57
C GLU A 235 -11.81 5.52 10.03
N ILE A 236 -11.52 4.46 10.79
CA ILE A 236 -10.66 3.32 10.38
C ILE A 236 -11.19 2.69 9.08
N LEU A 237 -12.47 2.32 9.03
CA LEU A 237 -13.05 1.64 7.87
C LEU A 237 -13.11 2.56 6.63
N SER A 238 -13.33 3.86 6.83
CA SER A 238 -13.30 4.85 5.74
C SER A 238 -11.91 4.95 5.10
N ILE A 239 -10.87 5.10 5.92
CA ILE A 239 -9.47 5.15 5.46
C ILE A 239 -9.05 3.83 4.83
N ALA A 240 -9.42 2.68 5.44
CA ALA A 240 -9.15 1.37 4.87
C ALA A 240 -9.76 1.19 3.49
N ASN A 241 -10.96 1.72 3.25
CA ASN A 241 -11.58 1.66 1.93
C ASN A 241 -10.84 2.51 0.89
N ILE A 242 -10.32 3.68 1.27
CA ILE A 242 -9.45 4.49 0.39
C ILE A 242 -8.17 3.72 0.06
N ILE A 243 -7.52 3.15 1.08
CA ILE A 243 -6.31 2.33 0.92
C ILE A 243 -6.57 1.17 -0.05
N ALA A 244 -7.67 0.44 0.10
CA ALA A 244 -8.00 -0.69 -0.77
C ALA A 244 -8.27 -0.29 -2.23
N TRP A 245 -8.71 0.96 -2.49
CA TRP A 245 -8.84 1.51 -3.84
C TRP A 245 -7.52 2.02 -4.41
N ASN A 246 -6.67 2.61 -3.57
CA ASN A 246 -5.50 3.34 -4.00
C ASN A 246 -4.23 2.50 -4.05
N ILE A 247 -4.16 1.44 -3.25
CA ILE A 247 -3.04 0.49 -3.19
C ILE A 247 -3.58 -0.86 -3.71
N TRP A 248 -3.37 -1.21 -4.98
CA TRP A 248 -4.05 -2.35 -5.63
C TRP A 248 -3.10 -3.41 -6.19
N GLN A 249 -3.62 -4.62 -6.41
CA GLN A 249 -2.84 -5.72 -6.99
C GLN A 249 -2.82 -5.62 -8.51
N MET A 250 -1.62 -5.65 -9.13
CA MET A 250 -1.51 -5.51 -10.58
C MET A 250 -0.24 -6.13 -11.15
N ASP A 251 -0.39 -6.79 -12.30
CA ASP A 251 0.68 -7.01 -13.27
C ASP A 251 0.96 -5.69 -14.01
N GLY A 252 2.04 -4.99 -13.61
CA GLY A 252 2.40 -3.69 -14.16
C GLY A 252 2.74 -3.69 -15.66
N LEU A 253 3.04 -4.86 -16.24
CA LEU A 253 3.28 -4.99 -17.68
C LEU A 253 1.98 -5.13 -18.47
N LYS A 254 0.96 -5.76 -17.86
CA LYS A 254 -0.33 -6.05 -18.51
C LYS A 254 -1.46 -5.09 -18.11
N ASP A 255 -1.28 -4.29 -17.05
CA ASP A 255 -2.30 -3.43 -16.44
C ASP A 255 -3.55 -4.21 -15.96
N THR A 256 -3.36 -5.49 -15.62
CA THR A 256 -4.41 -6.43 -15.23
C THR A 256 -4.10 -7.06 -13.88
N VAL A 257 -5.13 -7.61 -13.22
CA VAL A 257 -4.94 -8.43 -12.02
C VAL A 257 -4.07 -9.65 -12.36
N PRO A 258 -3.09 -10.03 -11.53
CA PRO A 258 -2.26 -11.20 -11.78
C PRO A 258 -3.10 -12.46 -12.02
N PHE A 259 -2.74 -13.23 -13.04
CA PHE A 259 -3.45 -14.43 -13.48
C PHE A 259 -4.92 -14.26 -13.93
N GLY A 260 -5.53 -13.07 -13.83
CA GLY A 260 -6.91 -12.82 -14.24
C GLY A 260 -7.91 -12.97 -13.09
N LYS A 261 -9.12 -13.48 -13.38
CA LYS A 261 -10.17 -13.63 -12.36
C LYS A 261 -9.82 -14.79 -11.40
N PRO A 262 -9.73 -14.57 -10.07
CA PRO A 262 -9.35 -15.61 -9.12
C PRO A 262 -10.25 -16.84 -9.22
N TYR A 263 -9.63 -18.02 -9.08
CA TYR A 263 -10.31 -19.31 -9.10
C TYR A 263 -11.39 -19.39 -7.99
N GLU A 264 -12.55 -19.98 -8.30
CA GLU A 264 -13.59 -20.24 -7.31
C GLU A 264 -13.47 -21.70 -6.85
N GLU A 265 -13.03 -21.90 -5.61
CA GLU A 265 -12.93 -23.23 -4.98
C GLU A 265 -14.26 -24.01 -5.00
N PHE A 266 -15.40 -23.30 -4.98
CA PHE A 266 -16.73 -23.89 -5.00
C PHE A 266 -17.47 -23.61 -6.32
N ARG A 267 -16.87 -23.93 -7.46
CA ARG A 267 -17.65 -24.08 -8.69
C ARG A 267 -18.43 -25.39 -8.59
N GLN A 268 -19.75 -25.30 -8.41
CA GLN A 268 -20.61 -26.48 -8.49
C GLN A 268 -20.57 -27.02 -9.93
N ILE A 269 -19.76 -28.05 -10.16
CA ILE A 269 -19.63 -28.70 -11.47
C ILE A 269 -20.93 -29.44 -11.74
N THR A 270 -21.62 -29.08 -12.82
CA THR A 270 -22.83 -29.79 -13.24
C THR A 270 -22.44 -30.98 -14.13
N MET A 271 -23.30 -32.00 -14.23
CA MET A 271 -23.08 -33.14 -15.15
C MET A 271 -22.86 -32.71 -16.61
N PHE A 272 -23.32 -31.51 -17.00
CA PHE A 272 -23.07 -30.94 -18.34
C PHE A 272 -21.65 -30.41 -18.52
N ASP A 273 -20.97 -30.03 -17.45
CA ASP A 273 -19.58 -29.54 -17.49
C ASP A 273 -18.59 -30.71 -17.66
N LEU A 274 -18.90 -31.87 -17.09
CA LEU A 274 -18.10 -33.10 -17.22
C LEU A 274 -18.13 -33.69 -18.64
N CYS A 275 -19.16 -33.38 -19.43
CA CYS A 275 -19.27 -33.84 -20.83
C CYS A 275 -18.44 -32.99 -21.81
N LYS A 276 -17.79 -31.91 -21.36
CA LYS A 276 -16.86 -31.11 -22.15
C LYS A 276 -15.43 -31.58 -21.91
N GLU A 277 -15.14 -32.82 -22.29
CA GLU A 277 -13.76 -33.29 -22.39
C GLU A 277 -13.12 -32.72 -23.66
N GLN A 278 -12.51 -31.55 -23.53
CA GLN A 278 -11.30 -31.18 -24.23
C GLN A 278 -10.63 -30.04 -23.46
N GLU A 279 -9.41 -30.31 -23.02
CA GLU A 279 -8.48 -29.39 -22.34
C GLU A 279 -8.41 -28.05 -23.07
N GLN A 280 -9.13 -27.08 -22.53
CA GLN A 280 -8.64 -25.71 -22.49
C GLN A 280 -8.44 -25.44 -21.01
N GLU A 281 -7.19 -25.24 -20.58
CA GLU A 281 -6.96 -24.38 -19.43
C GLU A 281 -7.84 -23.15 -19.69
N GLU A 282 -8.89 -22.94 -18.90
CA GLU A 282 -9.70 -21.73 -19.03
C GLU A 282 -8.70 -20.58 -18.84
N GLU A 283 -8.25 -19.97 -19.94
CA GLU A 283 -7.47 -18.73 -19.91
C GLU A 283 -8.35 -17.76 -19.13
N GLN A 284 -8.01 -17.57 -17.86
CA GLN A 284 -8.79 -16.71 -16.98
C GLN A 284 -8.83 -15.34 -17.64
N GLU A 285 -10.05 -14.90 -17.97
CA GLU A 285 -10.28 -13.64 -18.67
C GLU A 285 -9.46 -12.54 -17.98
N ALA A 286 -8.58 -11.89 -18.75
CA ALA A 286 -7.73 -10.85 -18.22
C ALA A 286 -8.61 -9.74 -17.63
N VAL A 287 -8.41 -9.41 -16.35
CA VAL A 287 -9.22 -8.41 -15.64
C VAL A 287 -8.43 -7.11 -15.58
N PRO A 288 -8.78 -6.06 -16.35
CA PRO A 288 -8.11 -4.77 -16.26
C PRO A 288 -8.29 -4.15 -14.87
N CYS A 289 -7.22 -3.60 -14.32
CA CYS A 289 -7.26 -3.03 -12.98
C CYS A 289 -8.10 -1.75 -12.93
N LYS A 290 -8.93 -1.64 -11.88
CA LYS A 290 -9.72 -0.45 -11.57
C LYS A 290 -9.08 0.34 -10.45
N ILE A 291 -9.06 1.66 -10.62
CA ILE A 291 -8.71 2.62 -9.58
C ILE A 291 -9.86 3.61 -9.39
N TYR A 292 -9.83 4.38 -8.31
CA TYR A 292 -10.84 5.39 -8.05
C TYR A 292 -10.29 6.80 -8.30
N ASP A 293 -10.96 7.55 -9.16
CA ASP A 293 -10.71 8.99 -9.29
C ASP A 293 -11.57 9.72 -8.25
N TRP A 294 -10.95 10.07 -7.13
CA TRP A 294 -11.62 10.77 -6.02
C TRP A 294 -12.07 12.19 -6.36
N ARG A 295 -11.52 12.81 -7.41
CA ARG A 295 -11.92 14.16 -7.85
C ARG A 295 -13.10 14.10 -8.81
N ALA A 296 -13.16 13.06 -9.64
CA ALA A 296 -14.30 12.81 -10.52
C ALA A 296 -15.42 11.97 -9.86
N GLY A 297 -15.18 11.39 -8.68
CA GLY A 297 -16.17 10.58 -7.95
C GLY A 297 -16.55 9.28 -8.67
N LYS A 298 -15.63 8.70 -9.45
CA LYS A 298 -15.90 7.49 -10.26
C LYS A 298 -14.69 6.56 -10.32
N SER A 299 -14.96 5.26 -10.46
CA SER A 299 -13.91 4.30 -10.81
C SER A 299 -13.57 4.37 -12.29
N ILE A 300 -12.28 4.26 -12.61
CA ILE A 300 -11.76 4.21 -13.98
C ILE A 300 -10.83 3.00 -14.16
N LEU A 301 -10.54 2.62 -15.40
CA LEU A 301 -9.54 1.60 -15.69
C LEU A 301 -8.14 2.24 -15.66
N PHE A 302 -7.17 1.63 -15.00
CA PHE A 302 -5.82 2.17 -14.92
C PHE A 302 -5.20 2.35 -16.33
N ILE A 303 -5.43 1.39 -17.23
CA ILE A 303 -4.95 1.43 -18.62
C ILE A 303 -5.41 2.66 -19.40
N SER A 304 -6.53 3.30 -19.04
CA SER A 304 -6.97 4.51 -19.75
C SER A 304 -6.06 5.70 -19.47
N LEU A 305 -5.41 5.76 -18.32
CA LEU A 305 -4.51 6.87 -17.97
C LEU A 305 -3.22 6.88 -18.79
N LYS A 306 -2.73 5.72 -19.25
CA LYS A 306 -1.53 5.64 -20.10
C LYS A 306 -1.76 6.20 -21.50
N LYS A 307 -3.01 6.17 -21.99
CA LYS A 307 -3.38 6.63 -23.33
C LYS A 307 -3.55 8.15 -23.41
N GLU A 308 -3.79 8.82 -22.28
CA GLU A 308 -3.95 10.28 -22.21
C GLU A 308 -2.61 11.03 -22.09
N GLY A 309 -1.51 10.32 -21.80
CA GLY A 309 -0.16 10.86 -21.67
C GLY A 309 0.72 10.72 -22.92
N GLN A 310 0.17 10.23 -24.04
CA GLN A 310 0.80 10.19 -25.37
C GLN A 310 0.17 11.25 -26.27
#